data_AF-A0A1W1UP50-F1
#
_entry.id   AF-A0A1W1UP50-F1
#
_cell.length_a   1.000
_cell.length_b   1.000
_cell.length_c   1.000
_cell.angle_alpha   90.00
_cell.angle_beta   90.00
_cell.angle_gamma   90.00
#
_symmetry.space_group_name_H-M   'P 1'
#
loop_
_entity.id
_entity.type
_entity.pdbx_description
1 polymer ?
#
loop_
_entity_poly.entity_id
_entity_poly.type
_entity_poly.pdbx_seq_one_letter_code
_entity_poly.pdbx_strand_id
1 'polypeptide(L)'
;MQINSNKLSQLALFIVLFFGLILSALYFSYRQKASIDIVLETDYDVSMARDSIGQNKKAKTNYYALVLSWSPGYCQSQRASNAGAIPKSAAYQCGDTQKFGWVVHGLWPQSATARRVSDHPRFCRGDLPPLEVALLEKYLAVSPSLKLLQGEWEKHGACAFNDAKSYFDKQQELFASLKLPDYELKRSDLFAWLRRNNPQLSGKYLGAGRDELQICYDLDWQVINCPKIQF
;
A
#
# COMPACT_ATOMS: atom_id res chain seq x y z
N MET A 1 -45.55 -40.63 7.24
CA MET A 1 -44.08 -40.42 7.21
C MET A 1 -43.69 -39.67 8.48
N GLN A 2 -43.27 -40.36 9.55
CA GLN A 2 -42.87 -39.72 10.81
C GLN A 2 -41.49 -39.09 10.63
N ILE A 3 -41.42 -37.76 10.75
CA ILE A 3 -40.14 -37.06 10.78
C ILE A 3 -39.52 -37.30 12.15
N ASN A 4 -38.38 -37.99 12.19
CA ASN A 4 -37.64 -38.28 13.41
C ASN A 4 -37.22 -36.96 14.11
N SER A 5 -37.41 -36.87 15.43
CA SER A 5 -37.00 -35.72 16.28
C SER A 5 -35.55 -35.28 16.03
N ASN A 6 -34.65 -36.24 15.79
CA ASN A 6 -33.26 -35.95 15.46
C ASN A 6 -33.10 -35.18 14.13
N LYS A 7 -33.95 -35.46 13.12
CA LYS A 7 -33.94 -34.74 11.85
C LYS A 7 -34.49 -33.32 11.99
N LEU A 8 -35.49 -33.10 12.86
CA LEU A 8 -36.02 -31.77 13.18
C LEU A 8 -34.98 -30.90 13.90
N SER A 9 -34.27 -31.47 14.88
CA SER A 9 -33.19 -30.77 15.59
C SER A 9 -32.02 -30.43 14.67
N GLN A 10 -31.60 -31.36 13.81
CA GLN A 10 -30.55 -31.11 12.81
C GLN A 10 -30.95 -30.03 11.80
N LEU A 11 -32.20 -30.05 11.33
CA LEU A 11 -32.72 -29.03 10.42
C LEU A 11 -32.78 -27.64 11.09
N ALA A 12 -33.23 -27.56 12.35
CA ALA A 12 -33.26 -26.31 13.11
C ALA A 12 -31.85 -25.75 13.33
N LEU A 13 -30.88 -26.59 13.69
CA LEU A 13 -29.48 -26.18 13.83
C LEU A 13 -28.90 -25.69 12.51
N PHE A 14 -29.17 -26.40 11.40
CA PHE A 14 -28.76 -25.98 10.07
C PHE A 14 -29.34 -24.62 9.69
N ILE A 15 -30.64 -24.41 9.94
CA ILE A 15 -31.33 -23.13 9.70
C ILE A 15 -30.66 -22.01 10.50
N VAL A 16 -30.44 -22.20 11.80
CA VAL A 16 -29.81 -21.17 12.66
C VAL A 16 -28.40 -20.84 12.19
N LEU A 17 -27.58 -21.85 11.86
CA LEU A 17 -26.23 -21.63 11.35
C LEU A 17 -26.23 -20.94 9.99
N PHE A 18 -27.15 -21.32 9.09
CA PHE A 18 -27.28 -20.73 7.77
C PHE A 18 -27.68 -19.25 7.85
N PHE A 19 -28.72 -18.93 8.64
CA PHE A 19 -29.12 -17.53 8.86
C PHE A 19 -28.05 -16.74 9.62
N GLY A 20 -27.33 -17.34 10.56
CA GLY A 20 -26.19 -16.73 11.25
C GLY A 20 -25.06 -16.37 10.28
N LEU A 21 -24.71 -17.27 9.37
CA LEU A 21 -23.72 -17.02 8.32
C LEU A 21 -24.18 -15.91 7.37
N ILE A 22 -25.44 -15.93 6.92
CA ILE A 22 -26.00 -14.86 6.06
C ILE A 22 -25.93 -13.51 6.77
N LEU A 23 -26.39 -13.43 8.03
CA LEU A 23 -26.35 -12.18 8.80
C LEU A 23 -24.91 -11.67 8.98
N SER A 24 -23.95 -12.56 9.24
CA SER A 24 -22.54 -12.19 9.35
C SER A 24 -21.96 -11.68 8.03
N ALA A 25 -22.29 -12.32 6.89
CA ALA A 25 -21.85 -11.91 5.56
C ALA A 25 -22.45 -10.56 5.15
N LEU A 26 -23.75 -10.34 5.43
CA LEU A 26 -24.42 -9.06 5.21
C LEU A 26 -23.81 -7.96 6.08
N TYR A 27 -23.55 -8.24 7.36
CA TYR A 27 -22.90 -7.30 8.25
C TYR A 27 -21.50 -6.92 7.79
N PHE A 28 -20.68 -7.91 7.40
CA PHE A 28 -19.33 -7.66 6.89
C PHE A 28 -19.36 -6.86 5.58
N SER A 29 -20.25 -7.22 4.65
CA SER A 29 -20.43 -6.49 3.38
C SER A 29 -20.85 -5.04 3.62
N TYR A 30 -21.78 -4.81 4.56
CA TYR A 30 -22.21 -3.46 4.94
C TYR A 30 -21.06 -2.65 5.54
N ARG A 31 -20.29 -3.23 6.46
CA ARG A 31 -19.12 -2.58 7.09
C ARG A 31 -18.03 -2.28 6.07
N GLN A 32 -17.77 -3.19 5.14
CA GLN A 32 -16.81 -2.98 4.06
C GLN A 32 -17.26 -1.82 3.16
N LYS A 33 -18.53 -1.81 2.73
CA LYS A 33 -19.09 -0.71 1.94
C LYS A 33 -18.97 0.63 2.66
N ALA A 34 -19.37 0.70 3.93
CA ALA A 34 -19.25 1.92 4.73
C ALA A 34 -17.79 2.39 4.86
N SER A 35 -16.82 1.48 4.96
CA SER A 35 -15.40 1.85 5.00
C SER A 35 -14.88 2.41 3.67
N ILE A 36 -15.42 1.94 2.55
CA ILE A 36 -15.13 2.49 1.22
C ILE A 36 -15.80 3.86 1.07
N ASP A 37 -17.07 3.99 1.45
CA ASP A 37 -17.80 5.27 1.37
C ASP A 37 -17.06 6.39 2.14
N ILE A 38 -16.55 6.12 3.35
CA ILE A 38 -15.72 7.07 4.11
C ILE A 38 -14.47 7.51 3.33
N VAL A 39 -13.85 6.59 2.61
CA VAL A 39 -12.68 6.87 1.78
C VAL A 39 -13.06 7.74 0.59
N LEU A 40 -14.21 7.48 -0.04
CA LEU A 40 -14.73 8.24 -1.18
C LEU A 40 -15.17 9.66 -0.81
N GLU A 41 -15.71 9.84 0.38
CA GLU A 41 -16.15 11.15 0.90
C GLU A 41 -15.00 12.00 1.42
N THR A 42 -13.81 11.42 1.62
CA THR A 42 -12.64 12.16 2.09
C THR A 42 -12.00 12.88 0.91
N ASP A 43 -11.71 14.17 1.08
CA ASP A 43 -10.83 14.92 0.16
C ASP A 43 -9.46 14.22 0.08
N TYR A 44 -9.29 13.47 -1.01
CA TYR A 44 -8.09 12.69 -1.31
C TYR A 44 -7.12 13.48 -2.18
N ASP A 45 -7.50 14.68 -2.61
CA ASP A 45 -6.62 15.54 -3.36
C ASP A 45 -5.43 15.96 -2.49
N VAL A 46 -4.29 16.07 -3.13
CA VAL A 46 -3.04 16.51 -2.52
C VAL A 46 -2.69 17.84 -3.13
N SER A 47 -2.07 18.70 -2.33
CA SER A 47 -1.62 20.00 -2.84
C SER A 47 -0.11 20.05 -2.73
N MET A 48 0.58 20.16 -3.86
CA MET A 48 2.02 20.33 -3.92
C MET A 48 2.48 21.51 -3.04
N ALA A 49 1.68 22.57 -2.92
CA ALA A 49 1.99 23.73 -2.08
C ALA A 49 2.08 23.42 -0.58
N ARG A 50 1.52 22.29 -0.12
CA ARG A 50 1.60 21.82 1.27
C ARG A 50 2.79 20.90 1.52
N ASP A 51 3.53 20.49 0.48
CA ASP A 51 4.77 19.71 0.64
C ASP A 51 5.92 20.63 1.04
N SER A 52 6.58 20.31 2.16
CA SER A 52 7.65 21.14 2.72
C SER A 52 8.96 21.10 1.92
N ILE A 53 9.10 20.17 0.97
CA ILE A 53 10.31 20.00 0.16
C ILE A 53 10.13 20.61 -1.23
N GLY A 54 8.94 20.51 -1.79
CA GLY A 54 8.57 21.10 -3.07
C GLY A 54 9.07 20.31 -4.30
N GLN A 55 8.99 20.97 -5.46
CA GLN A 55 9.23 20.37 -6.77
C GLN A 55 10.72 20.24 -7.11
N ASN A 56 11.09 19.14 -7.76
CA ASN A 56 12.36 19.00 -8.48
C ASN A 56 12.12 18.24 -9.79
N LYS A 57 11.68 18.97 -10.81
CA LYS A 57 11.44 18.44 -12.16
C LYS A 57 12.68 18.29 -13.03
N LYS A 58 13.85 18.76 -12.55
CA LYS A 58 15.11 18.77 -13.31
C LYS A 58 15.98 17.55 -13.01
N ALA A 59 15.75 16.88 -11.88
CA ALA A 59 16.48 15.67 -11.53
C ALA A 59 16.17 14.55 -12.54
N LYS A 60 17.22 13.83 -12.94
CA LYS A 60 17.10 12.66 -13.82
C LYS A 60 16.74 11.42 -13.00
N THR A 61 15.81 10.62 -13.52
CA THR A 61 15.59 9.26 -13.02
C THR A 61 16.72 8.34 -13.46
N ASN A 62 17.37 7.70 -12.51
CA ASN A 62 18.44 6.73 -12.72
C ASN A 62 18.07 5.31 -12.27
N TYR A 63 17.15 5.19 -11.31
CA TYR A 63 16.66 3.92 -10.79
C TYR A 63 15.28 4.12 -10.16
N TYR A 64 14.62 3.01 -9.83
CA TYR A 64 13.34 3.02 -9.11
C TYR A 64 13.50 2.36 -7.73
N ALA A 65 12.80 2.88 -6.73
CA ALA A 65 12.66 2.24 -5.43
C ALA A 65 11.19 1.89 -5.19
N LEU A 66 10.87 0.59 -5.17
CA LEU A 66 9.58 0.13 -4.65
C LEU A 66 9.64 0.17 -3.14
N VAL A 67 8.77 0.97 -2.54
CA VAL A 67 8.67 1.15 -1.09
C VAL A 67 7.43 0.45 -0.59
N LEU A 68 7.62 -0.49 0.32
CA LEU A 68 6.57 -1.28 0.95
C LEU A 68 6.46 -0.90 2.41
N SER A 69 5.23 -0.81 2.92
CA SER A 69 4.94 -0.48 4.32
C SER A 69 4.32 -1.68 5.04
N TRP A 70 4.79 -1.97 6.25
CA TRP A 70 4.19 -2.95 7.15
C TRP A 70 3.00 -2.33 7.88
N SER A 71 1.78 -2.67 7.43
CA SER A 71 0.57 -2.01 7.89
C SER A 71 0.33 -2.08 9.41
N PRO A 72 0.61 -3.19 10.13
CA PRO A 72 0.46 -3.21 11.59
C PRO A 72 1.30 -2.15 12.30
N GLY A 73 2.57 -1.99 11.90
CA GLY A 73 3.49 -0.98 12.46
C GLY A 73 3.04 0.45 12.10
N TYR A 74 2.70 0.68 10.82
CA TYR A 74 2.14 1.95 10.36
C TYR A 74 0.88 2.34 11.16
N CYS A 75 -0.07 1.42 11.31
CA CYS A 75 -1.32 1.68 12.00
C CYS A 75 -1.15 1.87 13.51
N GLN A 76 -0.14 1.27 14.13
CA GLN A 76 0.24 1.56 15.50
C GLN A 76 0.78 3.00 15.60
N SER A 77 1.68 3.39 14.69
CA SER A 77 2.24 4.75 14.61
C SER A 77 1.13 5.80 14.41
N GLN A 78 0.16 5.54 13.53
CA GLN A 78 -0.97 6.45 13.30
C GLN A 78 -1.79 6.68 14.58
N ARG A 79 -2.10 5.64 15.35
CA ARG A 79 -2.83 5.80 16.63
C ARG A 79 -2.00 6.58 17.64
N ALA A 80 -0.71 6.24 17.77
CA ALA A 80 0.19 6.90 18.72
C ALA A 80 0.30 8.41 18.43
N SER A 81 0.37 8.80 17.16
CA SER A 81 0.47 10.21 16.75
C SER A 81 -0.85 10.98 16.79
N ASN A 82 -2.00 10.31 16.92
CA ASN A 82 -3.32 10.94 16.85
C ASN A 82 -4.18 10.67 18.10
N ALA A 83 -3.54 10.59 19.28
CA ALA A 83 -4.22 10.38 20.57
C ALA A 83 -5.20 9.18 20.57
N GLY A 84 -4.82 8.10 19.88
CA GLY A 84 -5.62 6.88 19.74
C GLY A 84 -6.60 6.88 18.57
N ALA A 85 -6.85 8.02 17.92
CA ALA A 85 -7.71 8.12 16.75
C ALA A 85 -7.00 7.63 15.47
N ILE A 86 -7.78 7.23 14.47
CA ILE A 86 -7.30 6.93 13.11
C ILE A 86 -7.76 8.05 12.17
N PRO A 87 -6.84 8.72 11.44
CA PRO A 87 -7.21 9.69 10.42
C PRO A 87 -8.08 9.06 9.32
N LYS A 88 -9.05 9.81 8.78
CA LYS A 88 -9.94 9.31 7.71
C LYS A 88 -9.19 8.71 6.53
N SER A 89 -8.09 9.35 6.11
CA SER A 89 -7.25 8.88 4.99
C SER A 89 -6.57 7.53 5.24
N ALA A 90 -6.47 7.09 6.50
CA ALA A 90 -5.90 5.80 6.90
C ALA A 90 -6.98 4.83 7.42
N ALA A 91 -8.26 5.21 7.41
CA ALA A 91 -9.33 4.41 8.01
C ALA A 91 -9.51 3.06 7.32
N TYR A 92 -9.32 2.99 6.01
CA TYR A 92 -9.42 1.74 5.26
C TYR A 92 -8.27 0.77 5.56
N GLN A 93 -7.05 1.29 5.71
CA GLN A 93 -5.87 0.49 6.08
C GLN A 93 -5.86 0.07 7.56
N CYS A 94 -6.25 0.99 8.45
CA CYS A 94 -6.01 0.88 9.89
C CYS A 94 -7.27 0.67 10.72
N GLY A 95 -8.45 0.70 10.11
CA GLY A 95 -9.71 0.43 10.77
C GLY A 95 -9.89 -1.05 11.14
N ASP A 96 -11.14 -1.38 11.46
CA ASP A 96 -11.49 -2.71 11.96
C ASP A 96 -12.04 -3.64 10.87
N THR A 97 -12.25 -3.13 9.66
CA THR A 97 -12.90 -3.88 8.58
C THR A 97 -11.94 -4.78 7.83
N GLN A 98 -10.68 -4.39 7.69
CA GLN A 98 -9.66 -5.14 6.98
C GLN A 98 -8.33 -5.14 7.73
N LYS A 99 -7.55 -6.19 7.53
CA LYS A 99 -6.20 -6.33 8.09
C LYS A 99 -5.24 -6.52 6.95
N PHE A 100 -4.34 -5.56 6.79
CA PHE A 100 -3.28 -5.59 5.79
C PHE A 100 -1.98 -6.07 6.46
N GLY A 101 -1.17 -6.82 5.69
CA GLY A 101 0.23 -7.05 6.00
C GLY A 101 1.09 -5.98 5.31
N TRP A 102 1.97 -6.43 4.43
CA TRP A 102 2.71 -5.55 3.53
C TRP A 102 1.79 -4.92 2.50
N VAL A 103 1.95 -3.62 2.28
CA VAL A 103 1.28 -2.84 1.24
C VAL A 103 2.31 -2.00 0.48
N VAL A 104 1.97 -1.59 -0.72
CA VAL A 104 2.75 -0.61 -1.48
C VAL A 104 2.54 0.76 -0.84
N HIS A 105 3.64 1.39 -0.41
CA HIS A 105 3.66 2.82 -0.14
C HIS A 105 3.75 3.56 -1.48
N GLY A 106 4.73 3.21 -2.32
CA GLY A 106 4.90 3.84 -3.63
C GLY A 106 6.05 3.25 -4.45
N LEU A 107 6.19 3.72 -5.69
CA LEU A 107 7.29 3.38 -6.58
C LEU A 107 8.00 4.66 -7.01
N TRP A 108 9.16 4.93 -6.41
CA TRP A 108 9.78 6.25 -6.51
C TRP A 108 10.87 6.25 -7.58
N PRO A 109 10.76 7.10 -8.62
CA PRO A 109 11.89 7.41 -9.49
C PRO A 109 12.96 8.15 -8.68
N GLN A 110 14.19 7.66 -8.70
CA GLN A 110 15.29 8.17 -7.89
C GLN A 110 16.47 8.60 -8.76
N SER A 111 17.29 9.49 -8.20
CA SER A 111 18.52 9.98 -8.82
C SER A 111 19.72 9.35 -8.13
N ALA A 112 20.69 8.86 -8.90
CA ALA A 112 21.92 8.26 -8.37
C ALA A 112 22.89 9.31 -7.80
N THR A 113 22.70 10.60 -8.12
CA THR A 113 23.55 11.71 -7.64
C THR A 113 22.92 12.49 -6.48
N ALA A 114 21.69 12.15 -6.10
CA ALA A 114 20.99 12.81 -5.00
C ALA A 114 21.71 12.56 -3.67
N ARG A 115 21.84 13.63 -2.89
CA ARG A 115 22.44 13.59 -1.54
C ARG A 115 21.40 13.86 -0.45
N ARG A 116 20.28 14.47 -0.84
CA ARG A 116 19.14 14.78 0.02
C ARG A 116 17.87 14.35 -0.67
N VAL A 117 16.82 14.21 0.13
CA VAL A 117 15.47 13.87 -0.35
C VAL A 117 15.01 14.85 -1.45
N SER A 118 15.31 16.15 -1.33
CA SER A 118 15.00 17.20 -2.32
C SER A 118 15.70 17.05 -3.68
N ASP A 119 16.80 16.32 -3.74
CA ASP A 119 17.62 16.20 -4.95
C ASP A 119 17.09 15.11 -5.91
N HIS A 120 16.09 14.34 -5.45
CA HIS A 120 15.40 13.33 -6.26
C HIS A 120 14.29 13.93 -7.14
N PRO A 121 13.92 13.25 -8.25
CA PRO A 121 12.76 13.65 -9.06
C PRO A 121 11.50 13.71 -8.20
N ARG A 122 10.76 14.83 -8.30
CA ARG A 122 9.47 14.99 -7.61
C ARG A 122 8.60 16.08 -8.18
N PHE A 123 7.29 15.85 -8.11
CA PHE A 123 6.26 16.74 -8.64
C PHE A 123 6.58 17.18 -10.06
N CYS A 124 7.09 16.28 -10.92
CA CYS A 124 7.70 16.69 -12.20
C CYS A 124 6.70 17.34 -13.17
N ARG A 125 5.40 17.12 -12.97
CA ARG A 125 4.29 17.76 -13.69
C ARG A 125 3.53 18.81 -12.87
N GLY A 126 4.03 19.14 -11.68
CA GLY A 126 3.39 20.09 -10.76
C GLY A 126 2.22 19.47 -9.99
N ASP A 127 1.33 20.35 -9.52
CA ASP A 127 0.04 20.03 -8.91
C ASP A 127 -0.87 19.44 -9.99
N LEU A 128 -1.33 18.20 -9.83
CA LEU A 128 -2.15 17.51 -10.83
C LEU A 128 -3.60 17.41 -10.33
N PRO A 129 -4.59 17.43 -11.23
CA PRO A 129 -5.97 17.23 -10.80
C PRO A 129 -6.15 15.86 -10.14
N PRO A 130 -7.13 15.72 -9.22
CA PRO A 130 -7.45 14.44 -8.62
C PRO A 130 -7.82 13.41 -9.70
N LEU A 131 -7.26 12.22 -9.58
CA LEU A 131 -7.57 11.10 -10.46
C LEU A 131 -8.98 10.57 -10.19
N GLU A 132 -9.64 10.06 -11.23
CA GLU A 132 -10.93 9.38 -11.10
C GLU A 132 -10.89 8.29 -10.02
N VAL A 133 -11.83 8.36 -9.07
CA VAL A 133 -11.96 7.38 -7.97
C VAL A 133 -11.98 5.94 -8.50
N ALA A 134 -12.75 5.69 -9.58
CA ALA A 134 -12.88 4.36 -10.18
C ALA A 134 -11.56 3.80 -10.73
N LEU A 135 -10.57 4.66 -11.03
CA LEU A 135 -9.21 4.22 -11.35
C LEU A 135 -8.50 3.76 -10.08
N LEU A 136 -8.52 4.59 -9.03
CA LEU A 136 -7.78 4.36 -7.79
C LEU A 136 -8.29 3.16 -6.99
N GLU A 137 -9.60 2.91 -6.97
CA GLU A 137 -10.23 1.79 -6.25
C GLU A 137 -9.65 0.43 -6.62
N LYS A 138 -9.21 0.27 -7.87
CA LYS A 138 -8.61 -0.98 -8.39
C LYS A 138 -7.31 -1.36 -7.67
N TYR A 139 -6.65 -0.38 -7.05
CA TYR A 139 -5.34 -0.55 -6.41
C TYR A 139 -5.42 -0.52 -4.88
N LEU A 140 -6.61 -0.31 -4.29
CA LEU A 140 -6.79 -0.26 -2.83
C LEU A 140 -6.44 -1.57 -2.11
N ALA A 141 -6.47 -2.71 -2.82
CA ALA A 141 -6.06 -3.99 -2.25
C ALA A 141 -4.55 -4.07 -1.96
N VAL A 142 -3.73 -3.30 -2.69
CA VAL A 142 -2.26 -3.28 -2.53
C VAL A 142 -1.73 -1.97 -1.97
N SER A 143 -2.45 -0.86 -2.12
CA SER A 143 -2.13 0.46 -1.56
C SER A 143 -3.40 1.10 -0.98
N PRO A 144 -3.70 0.86 0.31
CA PRO A 144 -5.04 1.05 0.89
C PRO A 144 -5.37 2.50 1.32
N SER A 145 -5.12 3.47 0.44
CA SER A 145 -5.53 4.86 0.66
C SER A 145 -5.60 5.65 -0.66
N LEU A 146 -6.75 6.26 -0.96
CA LEU A 146 -6.88 7.12 -2.15
C LEU A 146 -5.95 8.32 -2.09
N LYS A 147 -5.82 8.93 -0.91
CA LYS A 147 -4.93 10.09 -0.71
C LYS A 147 -3.47 9.72 -0.92
N LEU A 148 -3.07 8.52 -0.48
CA LEU A 148 -1.74 7.99 -0.76
C LEU A 148 -1.56 7.80 -2.27
N LEU A 149 -2.48 7.12 -2.94
CA LEU A 149 -2.40 6.87 -4.38
C LEU A 149 -2.29 8.18 -5.20
N GLN A 150 -3.12 9.18 -4.90
CA GLN A 150 -3.06 10.50 -5.54
C GLN A 150 -1.70 11.18 -5.29
N GLY A 151 -1.26 11.23 -4.03
CA GLY A 151 0.04 11.78 -3.63
C GLY A 151 1.21 11.11 -4.34
N GLU A 152 1.22 9.79 -4.40
CA GLU A 152 2.28 9.00 -5.02
C GLU A 152 2.33 9.18 -6.53
N TRP A 153 1.17 9.30 -7.18
CA TRP A 153 1.12 9.60 -8.60
C TRP A 153 1.71 10.99 -8.89
N GLU A 154 1.22 12.02 -8.21
CA GLU A 154 1.61 13.39 -8.47
C GLU A 154 3.07 13.66 -8.11
N LYS A 155 3.48 13.21 -6.92
CA LYS A 155 4.81 13.44 -6.40
C LYS A 155 5.86 12.58 -7.09
N HIS A 156 5.57 11.33 -7.41
CA HIS A 156 6.57 10.36 -7.86
C HIS A 156 6.27 9.78 -9.25
N GLY A 157 5.09 9.20 -9.45
CA GLY A 157 4.75 8.49 -10.70
C GLY A 157 4.88 9.36 -11.95
N ALA A 158 4.37 10.59 -11.90
CA ALA A 158 4.37 11.55 -13.01
C ALA A 158 5.77 11.99 -13.47
N CYS A 159 6.83 11.65 -12.73
CA CYS A 159 8.22 11.86 -13.10
C CYS A 159 8.78 10.84 -14.09
N ALA A 160 8.18 9.65 -14.20
CA ALA A 160 8.71 8.56 -15.01
C ALA A 160 7.66 7.79 -15.83
N PHE A 161 6.38 8.05 -15.60
CA PHE A 161 5.28 7.40 -16.30
C PHE A 161 4.41 8.42 -17.02
N ASN A 162 3.83 7.99 -18.15
CA ASN A 162 2.99 8.86 -18.97
C ASN A 162 1.59 9.07 -18.36
N ASP A 163 1.08 8.05 -17.68
CA ASP A 163 -0.25 8.01 -17.09
C ASP A 163 -0.25 7.23 -15.75
N ALA A 164 -1.25 7.51 -14.92
CA ALA A 164 -1.36 6.94 -13.58
C ALA A 164 -1.65 5.43 -13.59
N LYS A 165 -2.41 4.94 -14.59
CA LYS A 165 -2.74 3.52 -14.68
C LYS A 165 -1.47 2.69 -14.87
N SER A 166 -0.61 3.09 -15.81
CA SER A 166 0.69 2.43 -16.04
C SER A 166 1.59 2.45 -14.80
N TYR A 167 1.54 3.54 -14.01
CA TYR A 167 2.29 3.67 -12.76
C TYR A 167 1.81 2.67 -11.69
N PHE A 168 0.50 2.59 -11.46
CA PHE A 168 -0.07 1.69 -10.46
C PHE A 168 -0.04 0.21 -10.89
N ASP A 169 -0.24 -0.07 -12.18
CA ASP A 169 -0.08 -1.43 -12.72
C ASP A 169 1.34 -1.95 -12.47
N LYS A 170 2.37 -1.10 -12.69
CA LYS A 170 3.76 -1.47 -12.43
C LYS A 170 4.02 -1.71 -10.94
N GLN A 171 3.45 -0.91 -10.05
CA GLN A 171 3.53 -1.16 -8.60
C GLN A 171 2.94 -2.53 -8.24
N GLN A 172 1.74 -2.82 -8.75
CA GLN A 172 1.06 -4.08 -8.49
C GLN A 172 1.83 -5.29 -9.04
N GLU A 173 2.38 -5.17 -10.26
CA GLU A 173 3.23 -6.20 -10.88
C GLU A 173 4.46 -6.51 -10.02
N LEU A 174 5.21 -5.48 -9.61
CA LEU A 174 6.41 -5.65 -8.79
C LEU A 174 6.06 -6.21 -7.41
N PHE A 175 4.97 -5.73 -6.79
CA PHE A 175 4.50 -6.24 -5.50
C PHE A 175 4.09 -7.72 -5.58
N ALA A 176 3.32 -8.10 -6.60
CA ALA A 176 2.87 -9.48 -6.82
C ALA A 176 4.02 -10.45 -7.17
N SER A 177 5.13 -9.94 -7.68
CA SER A 177 6.34 -10.74 -7.96
C SER A 177 7.10 -11.16 -6.69
N LEU A 178 6.76 -10.59 -5.53
CA LEU A 178 7.45 -10.80 -4.27
C LEU A 178 6.69 -11.77 -3.37
N LYS A 179 7.41 -12.74 -2.81
CA LYS A 179 6.99 -13.42 -1.59
C LYS A 179 7.34 -12.53 -0.41
N LEU A 180 6.38 -12.29 0.47
CA LEU A 180 6.51 -11.44 1.66
C LEU A 180 6.02 -12.21 2.89
N PRO A 181 6.64 -12.03 4.07
CA PRO A 181 6.17 -12.68 5.29
C PRO A 181 4.87 -12.02 5.77
N ASP A 182 3.96 -12.82 6.31
CA ASP A 182 2.69 -12.39 6.91
C ASP A 182 2.80 -12.06 8.40
N TYR A 183 4.02 -12.05 8.94
CA TYR A 183 4.35 -11.66 10.31
C TYR A 183 5.52 -10.69 10.34
N GLU A 184 5.62 -9.96 11.45
CA GLU A 184 6.69 -8.99 11.65
C GLU A 184 8.04 -9.68 11.87
N LEU A 185 9.06 -9.17 11.19
CA LEU A 185 10.44 -9.60 11.33
C LEU A 185 11.32 -8.38 11.59
N LYS A 186 12.32 -8.55 12.47
CA LYS A 186 13.40 -7.57 12.62
C LYS A 186 14.14 -7.43 11.29
N ARG A 187 14.68 -6.23 11.01
CA ARG A 187 15.31 -5.89 9.72
C ARG A 187 16.29 -6.94 9.18
N SER A 188 17.21 -7.45 10.00
CA SER A 188 18.19 -8.45 9.57
C SER A 188 17.52 -9.76 9.15
N ASP A 189 16.53 -10.20 9.91
CA ASP A 189 15.80 -11.44 9.68
C ASP A 189 14.88 -11.31 8.48
N LEU A 190 14.24 -10.14 8.32
CA LEU A 190 13.44 -9.79 7.15
C LEU A 190 14.29 -9.86 5.88
N PHE A 191 15.48 -9.25 5.86
CA PHE A 191 16.35 -9.28 4.69
C PHE A 191 16.82 -10.70 4.36
N ALA A 192 17.18 -11.48 5.38
CA ALA A 192 17.56 -12.88 5.19
C ALA A 192 16.38 -13.70 4.66
N TRP A 193 15.18 -13.50 5.20
CA TRP A 193 13.96 -14.16 4.76
C TRP A 193 13.61 -13.82 3.31
N LEU A 194 13.67 -12.53 2.93
CA LEU A 194 13.37 -12.07 1.58
C LEU A 194 14.32 -12.69 0.56
N ARG A 195 15.63 -12.67 0.81
CA ARG A 195 16.63 -13.26 -0.10
C ARG A 195 16.47 -14.77 -0.26
N ARG A 196 16.06 -15.48 0.79
CA ARG A 196 15.79 -16.92 0.73
C ARG A 196 14.54 -17.26 -0.10
N ASN A 197 13.51 -16.43 -0.02
CA ASN A 197 12.21 -16.69 -0.65
C ASN A 197 12.04 -16.03 -2.02
N ASN A 198 12.91 -15.07 -2.37
CA ASN A 198 12.90 -14.34 -3.63
C ASN A 198 14.30 -14.41 -4.27
N PRO A 199 14.56 -15.42 -5.14
CA PRO A 199 15.88 -15.62 -5.75
C PRO A 199 16.43 -14.39 -6.49
N GLN A 200 15.56 -13.57 -7.07
CA GLN A 200 15.91 -12.31 -7.74
C GLN A 200 16.53 -11.26 -6.79
N LEU A 201 16.30 -11.38 -5.48
CA LEU A 201 16.89 -10.51 -4.45
C LEU A 201 18.23 -11.05 -3.92
N SER A 202 18.68 -12.23 -4.38
CA SER A 202 19.90 -12.87 -3.87
C SER A 202 21.13 -11.97 -4.06
N GLY A 203 21.92 -11.82 -2.99
CA GLY A 203 23.11 -10.96 -2.98
C GLY A 203 22.83 -9.46 -3.08
N LYS A 204 21.56 -9.02 -3.16
CA LYS A 204 21.20 -7.61 -3.28
C LYS A 204 21.04 -6.94 -1.92
N TYR A 205 21.54 -5.72 -1.81
CA TYR A 205 21.26 -4.83 -0.69
C TYR A 205 19.84 -4.26 -0.84
N LEU A 206 19.05 -4.40 0.22
CA LEU A 206 17.70 -3.85 0.35
C LEU A 206 17.76 -2.65 1.30
N GLY A 207 16.92 -1.65 1.07
CA GLY A 207 16.74 -0.54 2.01
C GLY A 207 15.67 -0.88 3.04
N ALA A 208 15.75 -0.30 4.24
CA ALA A 208 14.66 -0.37 5.22
C ALA A 208 14.70 0.81 6.17
N GLY A 209 13.50 1.32 6.49
CA GLY A 209 13.22 2.32 7.52
C GLY A 209 12.51 1.68 8.73
N ARG A 210 11.74 2.47 9.49
CA ARG A 210 10.98 2.01 10.67
C ARG A 210 10.06 0.83 10.32
N ASP A 211 9.02 1.12 9.53
CA ASP A 211 7.99 0.16 9.09
C ASP A 211 8.07 -0.07 7.57
N GLU A 212 9.18 0.32 6.94
CA GLU A 212 9.30 0.34 5.48
C GLU A 212 10.44 -0.54 4.98
N LEU A 213 10.19 -1.21 3.86
CA LEU A 213 11.12 -2.00 3.08
C LEU A 213 11.28 -1.36 1.70
N GLN A 214 12.50 -1.33 1.18
CA GLN A 214 12.79 -0.80 -0.15
C GLN A 214 13.53 -1.83 -0.99
N ILE A 215 13.02 -2.05 -2.19
CA ILE A 215 13.63 -2.89 -3.23
C ILE A 215 13.87 -2.00 -4.44
N CYS A 216 15.10 -2.00 -4.95
CA CYS A 216 15.51 -1.09 -6.00
C CYS A 216 15.68 -1.81 -7.34
N TYR A 217 15.29 -1.13 -8.41
CA TYR A 217 15.31 -1.61 -9.78
C TYR A 217 16.04 -0.61 -10.67
N ASP A 218 16.79 -1.08 -11.65
CA ASP A 218 17.28 -0.21 -12.72
C ASP A 218 16.13 0.19 -13.68
N LEU A 219 16.47 0.91 -14.75
CA LEU A 219 15.48 1.40 -15.71
C LEU A 219 14.85 0.29 -16.57
N ASP A 220 15.45 -0.91 -16.57
CA ASP A 220 14.99 -2.11 -17.28
C ASP A 220 14.31 -3.12 -16.32
N TRP A 221 13.91 -2.65 -15.14
CA TRP A 221 13.22 -3.41 -14.10
C TRP A 221 14.03 -4.59 -13.52
N GLN A 222 15.36 -4.58 -13.65
CA GLN A 222 16.20 -5.58 -12.99
C GLN A 222 16.52 -5.16 -11.57
N VAL A 223 16.51 -6.11 -10.63
CA VAL A 223 16.82 -5.83 -9.23
C VAL A 223 18.29 -5.42 -9.08
N ILE A 224 18.51 -4.26 -8.47
CA ILE A 224 19.83 -3.71 -8.16
C ILE A 224 20.03 -3.58 -6.64
N ASN A 225 21.26 -3.32 -6.23
CA ASN A 225 21.53 -2.89 -4.87
C ASN A 225 20.87 -1.52 -4.65
N CYS A 226 20.08 -1.37 -3.60
CA CYS A 226 19.62 -0.05 -3.21
C CYS A 226 20.82 0.85 -2.86
N PRO A 227 20.92 2.06 -3.42
CA PRO A 227 21.93 3.02 -3.00
C PRO A 227 21.83 3.32 -1.49
N LYS A 228 22.97 3.45 -0.81
CA LYS A 228 23.03 3.89 0.59
C LYS A 228 22.79 5.40 0.67
N ILE A 229 21.55 5.84 0.44
CA ILE A 229 21.20 7.25 0.59
C ILE A 229 20.70 7.48 2.02
N GLN A 230 21.17 8.56 2.65
CA GLN A 230 20.64 9.03 3.94
C GLN A 230 19.26 9.64 3.69
N PHE A 231 18.21 9.01 4.24
CA PHE A 231 16.89 9.60 4.37
C PHE A 231 16.89 10.70 5.44
#